data_AF-A0A4R4AHT6-F1
#
_entry.id   AF-A0A4R4AHT6-F1
#
_cell.length_a   1.000
_cell.length_b   1.000
_cell.length_c   1.000
_cell.angle_alpha   90.00
_cell.angle_beta   90.00
_cell.angle_gamma   90.00
#
_symmetry.space_group_name_H-M   'P 1'
#
loop_
_entity.id
_entity.type
_entity.pdbx_description
1 polymer ?
#
loop_
_entity_poly.entity_id
_entity_poly.type
_entity_poly.pdbx_seq_one_letter_code
_entity_poly.pdbx_strand_id
1 'polypeptide(L)'
;MCRLPRLRRLLASALLPALLGAGAVQAQHFELPDLSSSADAVMTQGAETRLGKAFMQHVRERLAVLDDPLLASYIESLGRSLVLADPDAEGRRFTFFLIDEPVVNAFAGPGGYIGVYAGLVLAAQTESELAAVIAHEIAHVTQRHLMRGVEDQSRLSVPATALLVAAAILGAQVSSDAGMAAIVGIQAAAIQHQINFTRENEKEADRIGISTLVRAGHDPYAMAGFFERLSRAGQIHDSAAPEFLRTHPVTSNRIAEALQRAERFGARQRPDSLRFHLTRARLRERAYDRAEQAVAHFGATLREGRYRNALAERYGYALALLRARDYGGAERELARLLAAQPSQPEFVVLEAELAQRRGRSDEALSILTQSLALSPNDWVLGTVRARLLLEQGRARQALDALEDLARLRPDDVMLYDLLEQAALKSGNRAATHRYRAERLYLLGDLEPAIRQLEIALRQRDIPYHDAAQIQARLDALREEERDRRERDDPLG
;
A
#
# COMPACT_ATOMS: atom_id res chain seq x y z
N MET A 1 -11.15 110.19 37.59
CA MET A 1 -12.41 109.58 38.08
C MET A 1 -12.70 108.32 37.28
N CYS A 2 -12.98 107.21 37.99
CA CYS A 2 -13.53 105.91 37.54
C CYS A 2 -12.74 105.09 36.49
N ARG A 3 -12.48 103.78 36.62
CA ARG A 3 -12.64 102.73 37.66
C ARG A 3 -11.72 101.56 37.23
N LEU A 4 -11.04 100.95 38.20
CA LEU A 4 -10.42 99.59 38.20
C LEU A 4 -11.50 98.48 38.15
N PRO A 5 -11.19 97.16 38.17
CA PRO A 5 -10.08 96.38 37.60
C PRO A 5 -10.56 95.03 36.97
N ARG A 6 -9.64 94.21 36.39
CA ARG A 6 -9.35 92.83 36.88
C ARG A 6 -8.19 92.17 36.14
N LEU A 7 -7.16 91.85 36.92
CA LEU A 7 -6.05 90.93 36.66
C LEU A 7 -6.54 89.51 36.33
N ARG A 8 -5.83 88.80 35.45
CA ARG A 8 -5.47 87.39 35.68
C ARG A 8 -4.04 87.14 35.20
N ARG A 9 -3.23 86.65 36.14
CA ARG A 9 -1.80 86.32 36.03
C ARG A 9 -1.64 84.99 35.29
N LEU A 10 -0.68 84.94 34.37
CA LEU A 10 -0.08 83.70 33.87
C LEU A 10 1.18 83.42 34.70
N LEU A 11 1.19 82.32 35.44
CA LEU A 11 2.34 81.81 36.17
C LEU A 11 2.50 80.32 35.89
N ALA A 12 3.71 80.00 35.42
CA ALA A 12 4.45 78.75 35.46
C ALA A 12 3.78 77.49 36.05
N SER A 13 3.86 76.39 35.28
CA SER A 13 3.91 75.04 35.83
C SER A 13 4.85 74.21 34.96
N ALA A 14 6.09 74.06 35.42
CA ALA A 14 7.01 73.04 34.93
C ALA A 14 6.56 71.68 35.51
N LEU A 15 6.36 70.69 34.65
CA LEU A 15 6.14 69.30 35.04
C LEU A 15 6.86 68.39 34.05
N LEU A 16 7.85 67.65 34.58
CA LEU A 16 8.50 66.51 33.96
C LEU A 16 7.45 65.51 33.44
N PRO A 17 7.63 64.92 32.24
CA PRO A 17 7.21 63.55 32.00
C PRO A 17 8.38 62.61 32.29
N ALA A 18 8.10 61.69 33.19
CA ALA A 18 8.93 60.58 33.59
C ALA A 18 9.29 59.65 32.43
N LEU A 19 10.45 59.02 32.59
CA LEU A 19 10.86 57.78 31.92
C LEU A 19 9.70 56.77 31.84
N LEU A 20 9.22 56.51 30.63
CA LEU A 20 8.53 55.27 30.28
C LEU A 20 9.41 54.57 29.25
N GLY A 21 10.40 53.85 29.77
CA GLY A 21 11.02 52.76 29.02
C GLY A 21 9.91 51.74 28.74
N ALA A 22 9.53 51.63 27.47
CA ALA A 22 8.76 50.51 26.98
C ALA A 22 9.66 49.26 27.06
N GLY A 23 9.73 48.67 28.26
CA GLY A 23 10.14 47.29 28.40
C GLY A 23 9.10 46.47 27.65
N ALA A 24 9.47 45.97 26.47
CA ALA A 24 8.73 44.91 25.83
C ALA A 24 8.62 43.77 26.85
N VAL A 25 7.43 43.56 27.40
CA VAL A 25 7.11 42.31 28.05
C VAL A 25 7.18 41.28 26.95
N GLN A 26 8.36 40.65 26.83
CA GLN A 26 8.49 39.40 26.11
C GLN A 26 7.52 38.45 26.80
N ALA A 27 6.39 38.18 26.13
CA ALA A 27 5.60 37.02 26.46
C ALA A 27 6.56 35.84 26.41
N GLN A 28 6.93 35.32 27.57
CA GLN A 28 7.57 34.03 27.64
C GLN A 28 6.61 33.09 26.95
N HIS A 29 6.99 32.63 25.76
CA HIS A 29 6.37 31.51 25.10
C HIS A 29 6.49 30.36 26.10
N PHE A 30 5.43 30.14 26.88
CA PHE A 30 5.19 28.84 27.46
C PHE A 30 4.91 27.96 26.25
N GLU A 31 5.95 27.31 25.73
CA GLU A 31 5.79 26.08 24.98
C GLU A 31 5.02 25.15 25.90
N LEU A 32 3.70 25.11 25.69
CA LEU A 32 2.90 24.01 26.16
C LEU A 32 3.60 22.76 25.62
N PRO A 33 3.92 21.77 26.46
CA PRO A 33 4.43 20.49 25.98
C PRO A 33 3.53 20.03 24.84
N ASP A 34 4.13 19.72 23.70
CA ASP A 34 3.38 19.17 22.57
C ASP A 34 2.66 17.92 23.09
N LEU A 35 1.34 18.03 23.24
CA LEU A 35 0.47 16.91 23.60
C LEU A 35 0.24 16.06 22.34
N SER A 36 1.29 15.84 21.54
CA SER A 36 1.36 14.84 20.49
C SER A 36 1.33 13.46 21.15
N SER A 37 0.11 13.12 21.55
CA SER A 37 -0.51 11.84 21.85
C SER A 37 0.27 10.83 22.71
N SER A 38 -0.41 10.29 23.71
CA SER A 38 -0.02 9.09 24.46
C SER A 38 0.47 7.92 23.58
N ALA A 39 0.03 7.86 22.31
CA ALA A 39 0.48 6.86 21.34
C ALA A 39 2.00 6.92 21.02
N ASP A 40 2.66 8.09 21.09
CA ASP A 40 4.11 8.19 20.93
C ASP A 40 4.87 7.74 22.20
N ALA A 41 4.22 7.83 23.37
CA ALA A 41 4.76 7.29 24.61
C ALA A 41 4.61 5.76 24.72
N VAL A 42 3.68 5.14 23.97
CA VAL A 42 3.33 3.72 24.11
C VAL A 42 3.91 2.83 23.00
N MET A 43 4.15 3.34 21.78
CA MET A 43 4.78 2.54 20.72
C MET A 43 5.72 3.34 19.81
N THR A 44 7.01 3.01 19.88
CA THR A 44 8.04 3.61 19.01
C THR A 44 7.81 3.24 17.55
N GLN A 45 8.24 4.10 16.61
CA GLN A 45 8.20 3.83 15.16
C GLN A 45 8.88 2.50 14.79
N GLY A 46 9.93 2.13 15.51
CA GLY A 46 10.60 0.83 15.37
C GLY A 46 9.72 -0.36 15.79
N ALA A 47 8.98 -0.23 16.89
CA ALA A 47 8.03 -1.27 17.34
C ALA A 47 6.85 -1.42 16.39
N GLU A 48 6.28 -0.31 15.89
CA GLU A 48 5.23 -0.34 14.87
C GLU A 48 5.70 -1.00 13.57
N THR A 49 6.94 -0.72 13.13
CA THR A 49 7.53 -1.38 11.96
C THR A 49 7.62 -2.90 12.16
N ARG A 50 8.05 -3.37 13.34
CA ARG A 50 8.10 -4.81 13.66
C ARG A 50 6.71 -5.43 13.69
N LEU A 51 5.75 -4.74 14.30
CA LEU A 51 4.35 -5.17 14.34
C LEU A 51 3.78 -5.31 12.93
N GLY A 52 4.06 -4.35 12.05
CA GLY A 52 3.64 -4.40 10.65
C GLY A 52 4.24 -5.58 9.88
N LYS A 53 5.55 -5.87 10.05
CA LYS A 53 6.19 -7.04 9.44
C LYS A 53 5.55 -8.35 9.92
N ALA A 54 5.40 -8.53 11.23
CA ALA A 54 4.77 -9.72 11.80
C ALA A 54 3.29 -9.87 11.36
N PHE A 55 2.56 -8.76 11.28
CA PHE A 55 1.20 -8.73 10.71
C PHE A 55 1.19 -9.23 9.26
N MET A 56 2.12 -8.77 8.43
CA MET A 56 2.21 -9.19 7.03
C MET A 56 2.57 -10.67 6.84
N GLN A 57 3.27 -11.29 7.80
CA GLN A 57 3.47 -12.76 7.79
C GLN A 57 2.12 -13.45 7.80
N HIS A 58 1.27 -13.10 8.77
CA HIS A 58 -0.05 -13.69 8.89
C HIS A 58 -0.93 -13.39 7.67
N VAL A 59 -0.87 -12.17 7.11
CA VAL A 59 -1.58 -11.85 5.86
C VAL A 59 -1.15 -12.79 4.74
N ARG A 60 0.15 -12.96 4.48
CA ARG A 60 0.66 -13.80 3.39
C ARG A 60 0.44 -15.30 3.61
N GLU A 61 0.32 -15.74 4.86
CA GLU A 61 0.01 -17.13 5.20
C GLU A 61 -1.47 -17.50 4.95
N ARG A 62 -2.41 -16.54 5.08
CA ARG A 62 -3.86 -16.81 4.91
C ARG A 62 -4.43 -16.31 3.59
N LEU A 63 -3.92 -15.20 3.08
CA LEU A 63 -4.46 -14.54 1.90
C LEU A 63 -3.51 -14.66 0.72
N ALA A 64 -4.10 -14.90 -0.46
CA ALA A 64 -3.36 -14.88 -1.72
C ALA A 64 -3.02 -13.44 -2.11
N VAL A 65 -1.85 -12.95 -1.66
CA VAL A 65 -1.30 -11.67 -2.11
C VAL A 65 -0.87 -11.79 -3.56
N LEU A 66 -1.31 -10.87 -4.42
CA LEU A 66 -1.00 -10.88 -5.85
C LEU A 66 0.44 -10.43 -6.12
N ASP A 67 1.29 -11.37 -6.53
CA ASP A 67 2.67 -11.09 -6.99
C ASP A 67 2.73 -10.78 -8.51
N ASP A 68 1.82 -9.92 -8.98
CA ASP A 68 1.77 -9.44 -10.36
C ASP A 68 2.33 -8.00 -10.43
N PRO A 69 3.47 -7.76 -11.12
CA PRO A 69 4.12 -6.46 -11.09
C PRO A 69 3.30 -5.35 -11.78
N LEU A 70 2.44 -5.68 -12.76
CA LEU A 70 1.58 -4.68 -13.40
C LEU A 70 0.49 -4.20 -12.44
N LEU A 71 -0.14 -5.14 -11.73
CA LEU A 71 -1.19 -4.85 -10.75
C LEU A 71 -0.63 -4.13 -9.51
N ALA A 72 0.52 -4.60 -8.99
CA ALA A 72 1.23 -3.97 -7.88
C ALA A 72 1.66 -2.53 -8.23
N SER A 73 2.24 -2.32 -9.41
CA SER A 73 2.62 -0.98 -9.88
C SER A 73 1.45 -0.02 -9.99
N TYR A 74 0.25 -0.51 -10.35
CA TYR A 74 -0.92 0.34 -10.42
C TYR A 74 -1.35 0.78 -9.01
N ILE A 75 -1.52 -0.18 -8.09
CA ILE A 75 -2.01 0.13 -6.75
C ILE A 75 -1.02 0.98 -5.96
N GLU A 76 0.28 0.70 -6.09
CA GLU A 76 1.35 1.52 -5.49
C GLU A 76 1.36 2.94 -6.06
N SER A 77 1.19 3.10 -7.38
CA SER A 77 1.17 4.41 -8.00
C SER A 77 -0.04 5.23 -7.54
N LEU A 78 -1.20 4.61 -7.42
CA LEU A 78 -2.41 5.27 -6.91
C LEU A 78 -2.25 5.64 -5.43
N GLY A 79 -1.85 4.70 -4.59
CA GLY A 79 -1.62 4.91 -3.17
C GLY A 79 -0.57 5.99 -2.90
N ARG A 80 0.56 5.96 -3.61
CA ARG A 80 1.61 7.00 -3.51
C ARG A 80 1.09 8.39 -3.89
N SER A 81 0.23 8.49 -4.90
CA SER A 81 -0.36 9.79 -5.28
C SER A 81 -1.25 10.37 -4.18
N LEU A 82 -1.94 9.51 -3.43
CA LEU A 82 -2.78 9.90 -2.30
C LEU A 82 -1.94 10.24 -1.07
N VAL A 83 -0.91 9.45 -0.75
CA VAL A 83 0.05 9.74 0.33
C VAL A 83 0.74 11.08 0.11
N LEU A 84 1.19 11.39 -1.11
CA LEU A 84 1.79 12.69 -1.43
C LEU A 84 0.80 13.86 -1.31
N ALA A 85 -0.50 13.59 -1.39
CA ALA A 85 -1.57 14.56 -1.24
C ALA A 85 -2.06 14.69 0.21
N ASP A 86 -1.56 13.88 1.14
CA ASP A 86 -1.94 13.88 2.55
C ASP A 86 -0.82 14.47 3.43
N PRO A 87 -1.01 15.68 3.99
CA PRO A 87 -0.02 16.29 4.88
C PRO A 87 0.31 15.44 6.10
N ASP A 88 -0.66 14.68 6.61
CA ASP A 88 -0.48 13.87 7.83
C ASP A 88 0.27 12.56 7.53
N ALA A 89 0.52 12.25 6.25
CA ALA A 89 1.29 11.10 5.82
C ALA A 89 2.81 11.34 5.76
N GLU A 90 3.28 12.58 5.99
CA GLU A 90 4.70 12.91 5.97
C GLU A 90 5.50 12.08 6.98
N GLY A 91 6.66 11.56 6.56
CA GLY A 91 7.54 10.73 7.39
C GLY A 91 7.05 9.30 7.67
N ARG A 92 5.84 8.93 7.23
CA ARG A 92 5.29 7.58 7.39
C ARG A 92 5.57 6.71 6.16
N ARG A 93 5.76 5.41 6.40
CA ARG A 93 5.91 4.41 5.33
C ARG A 93 4.54 3.82 5.01
N PHE A 94 4.30 3.58 3.73
CA PHE A 94 3.09 2.93 3.23
C PHE A 94 3.48 1.82 2.26
N THR A 95 2.84 0.67 2.39
CA THR A 95 2.98 -0.45 1.45
C THR A 95 1.59 -0.84 0.97
N PHE A 96 1.35 -0.72 -0.33
CA PHE A 96 0.07 -1.07 -0.96
C PHE A 96 0.20 -2.42 -1.66
N PHE A 97 -0.74 -3.32 -1.44
CA PHE A 97 -0.75 -4.62 -2.10
C PHE A 97 -2.17 -5.07 -2.43
N LEU A 98 -2.29 -5.97 -3.41
CA LEU A 98 -3.57 -6.53 -3.82
C LEU A 98 -3.74 -7.95 -3.28
N ILE A 99 -4.98 -8.29 -2.93
CA ILE A 99 -5.41 -9.60 -2.48
C ILE A 99 -6.30 -10.22 -3.56
N ASP A 100 -5.99 -11.44 -3.99
CA ASP A 100 -6.69 -12.16 -5.07
C ASP A 100 -8.03 -12.76 -4.61
N GLU A 101 -8.90 -11.92 -4.07
CA GLU A 101 -10.20 -12.30 -3.55
C GLU A 101 -11.31 -11.47 -4.21
N PRO A 102 -12.44 -12.08 -4.62
CA PRO A 102 -13.52 -11.39 -5.33
C PRO A 102 -14.39 -10.53 -4.40
N VAL A 103 -14.07 -10.51 -3.10
CA VAL A 103 -14.80 -9.76 -2.08
C VAL A 103 -14.49 -8.26 -2.20
N VAL A 104 -15.50 -7.41 -2.01
CA VAL A 104 -15.32 -5.96 -1.93
C VAL A 104 -14.83 -5.60 -0.53
N ASN A 105 -13.51 -5.44 -0.39
CA ASN A 105 -12.89 -5.06 0.87
C ASN A 105 -11.55 -4.30 0.67
N ALA A 106 -11.14 -3.59 1.71
CA ALA A 106 -9.80 -3.05 1.91
C ALA A 106 -9.54 -2.99 3.42
N PHE A 107 -8.27 -2.90 3.83
CA PHE A 107 -7.93 -2.66 5.22
C PHE A 107 -6.59 -1.92 5.35
N ALA A 108 -6.44 -1.22 6.47
CA ALA A 108 -5.19 -0.69 6.98
C ALA A 108 -4.65 -1.54 8.15
N GLY A 109 -3.45 -2.09 7.99
CA GLY A 109 -2.69 -2.79 9.01
C GLY A 109 -1.61 -1.91 9.67
N PRO A 110 -0.95 -2.40 10.73
CA PRO A 110 0.11 -1.68 11.43
C PRO A 110 1.28 -1.33 10.50
N GLY A 111 1.97 -0.21 10.72
CA GLY A 111 3.14 0.15 9.91
C GLY A 111 2.83 0.58 8.46
N GLY A 112 1.57 0.90 8.17
CA GLY A 112 1.13 1.44 6.88
C GLY A 112 0.94 0.40 5.77
N TYR A 113 0.75 -0.87 6.13
CA TYR A 113 0.37 -1.91 5.17
C TYR A 113 -1.11 -1.78 4.81
N ILE A 114 -1.41 -1.44 3.56
CA ILE A 114 -2.78 -1.28 3.05
C ILE A 114 -3.06 -2.39 2.04
N GLY A 115 -3.99 -3.27 2.40
CA GLY A 115 -4.46 -4.37 1.56
C GLY A 115 -5.71 -3.97 0.80
N VAL A 116 -5.72 -4.19 -0.52
CA VAL A 116 -6.85 -3.88 -1.41
C VAL A 116 -7.32 -5.17 -2.10
N TYR A 117 -8.60 -5.50 -2.02
CA TYR A 117 -9.10 -6.75 -2.61
C TYR A 117 -9.39 -6.56 -4.10
N ALA A 118 -9.14 -7.59 -4.92
CA ALA A 118 -9.47 -7.58 -6.34
C ALA A 118 -10.95 -7.25 -6.60
N GLY A 119 -11.85 -7.76 -5.74
CA GLY A 119 -13.27 -7.44 -5.77
C GLY A 119 -13.57 -5.94 -5.64
N LEU A 120 -12.84 -5.21 -4.79
CA LEU A 120 -12.99 -3.75 -4.66
C LEU A 120 -12.62 -3.03 -5.96
N VAL A 121 -11.50 -3.39 -6.59
CA VAL A 121 -11.07 -2.80 -7.86
C VAL A 121 -12.09 -3.09 -8.98
N LEU A 122 -12.69 -4.28 -8.99
CA LEU A 122 -13.70 -4.66 -9.98
C LEU A 122 -15.04 -3.93 -9.75
N ALA A 123 -15.44 -3.75 -8.48
CA ALA A 123 -16.67 -3.06 -8.07
C ALA A 123 -16.60 -1.54 -8.24
N ALA A 124 -15.41 -0.94 -8.13
CA ALA A 124 -15.20 0.47 -8.42
C ALA A 124 -15.62 0.80 -9.85
N GLN A 125 -16.48 1.81 -10.00
CA GLN A 125 -16.93 2.28 -11.29
C GLN A 125 -15.91 3.27 -11.87
N THR A 126 -15.42 4.20 -11.06
CA THR A 126 -14.39 5.18 -11.43
C THR A 126 -13.12 4.96 -10.64
N GLU A 127 -12.00 5.50 -11.13
CA GLU A 127 -10.73 5.49 -10.40
C GLU A 127 -10.84 6.32 -9.12
N SER A 128 -11.65 7.39 -9.13
CA SER A 128 -11.91 8.21 -7.94
C SER A 128 -12.60 7.46 -6.81
N GLU A 129 -13.42 6.46 -7.09
CA GLU A 129 -14.04 5.64 -6.04
C GLU A 129 -13.06 4.67 -5.41
N LEU A 130 -12.21 4.05 -6.21
CA LEU A 130 -11.11 3.23 -5.69
C LEU A 130 -10.17 4.11 -4.84
N ALA A 131 -9.83 5.30 -5.35
CA ALA A 131 -9.01 6.27 -4.64
C ALA A 131 -9.67 6.75 -3.34
N ALA A 132 -11.00 6.90 -3.31
CA ALA A 132 -11.73 7.28 -2.10
C ALA A 132 -11.58 6.25 -0.98
N VAL A 133 -11.70 4.96 -1.29
CA VAL A 133 -11.49 3.89 -0.31
C VAL A 133 -10.03 3.85 0.14
N ILE A 134 -9.06 3.96 -0.77
CA ILE A 134 -7.64 3.97 -0.38
C ILE A 134 -7.30 5.21 0.47
N ALA A 135 -7.87 6.38 0.16
CA ALA A 135 -7.69 7.59 0.96
C ALA A 135 -8.29 7.45 2.37
N HIS A 136 -9.41 6.74 2.49
CA HIS A 136 -10.00 6.36 3.77
C HIS A 136 -9.06 5.46 4.58
N GLU A 137 -8.48 4.42 3.97
CA GLU A 137 -7.50 3.55 4.62
C GLU A 137 -6.22 4.30 5.02
N ILE A 138 -5.73 5.22 4.18
CA ILE A 138 -4.60 6.10 4.52
C ILE A 138 -4.94 6.92 5.76
N ALA A 139 -6.15 7.48 5.85
CA ALA A 139 -6.59 8.24 7.01
C ALA A 139 -6.63 7.38 8.30
N HIS A 140 -6.99 6.10 8.22
CA HIS A 140 -6.88 5.20 9.38
C HIS A 140 -5.43 5.05 9.88
N VAL A 141 -4.46 5.01 8.98
CA VAL A 141 -3.03 4.93 9.31
C VAL A 141 -2.54 6.25 9.89
N THR A 142 -2.79 7.38 9.21
CA THR A 142 -2.29 8.70 9.65
C THR A 142 -2.87 9.09 11.00
N GLN A 143 -4.15 8.80 11.24
CA GLN A 143 -4.81 9.03 12.52
C GLN A 143 -4.53 7.95 13.55
N ARG A 144 -3.71 6.93 13.22
CA ARG A 144 -3.31 5.85 14.13
C ARG A 144 -4.51 5.15 14.80
N HIS A 145 -5.64 5.05 14.09
CA HIS A 145 -6.87 4.50 14.67
C HIS A 145 -6.68 3.08 15.21
N LEU A 146 -5.92 2.26 14.49
CA LEU A 146 -5.56 0.90 14.92
C LEU A 146 -4.71 0.91 16.19
N MET A 147 -3.70 1.78 16.27
CA MET A 147 -2.79 1.83 17.41
C MET A 147 -3.48 2.33 18.68
N ARG A 148 -4.36 3.34 18.56
CA ARG A 148 -5.19 3.81 19.67
C ARG A 148 -6.12 2.70 20.21
N GLY A 149 -6.58 1.80 19.33
CA GLY A 149 -7.41 0.65 19.73
C GLY A 149 -6.65 -0.46 20.44
N VAL A 150 -5.36 -0.63 20.12
CA VAL A 150 -4.47 -1.66 20.69
C VAL A 150 -3.71 -1.15 21.93
N GLU A 151 -3.63 0.17 22.13
CA GLU A 151 -2.93 0.85 23.24
C GLU A 151 -3.35 0.30 24.62
N ASP A 152 -4.65 0.10 24.82
CA ASP A 152 -5.23 -0.39 26.08
C ASP A 152 -4.85 -1.86 26.40
N GLN A 153 -4.31 -2.60 25.42
CA GLN A 153 -3.93 -4.02 25.53
C GLN A 153 -2.42 -4.28 25.52
N SER A 154 -1.61 -3.21 25.55
CA SER A 154 -0.15 -3.15 25.29
C SER A 154 0.79 -3.92 26.24
N ARG A 155 0.32 -4.93 26.97
CA ARG A 155 1.17 -5.84 27.76
C ARG A 155 1.63 -7.10 27.01
N LEU A 156 1.22 -7.27 25.75
CA LEU A 156 1.55 -8.44 24.93
C LEU A 156 2.81 -8.21 24.10
N SER A 157 3.54 -9.28 23.77
CA SER A 157 4.68 -9.23 22.86
C SER A 157 4.25 -8.88 21.43
N VAL A 158 5.16 -8.30 20.64
CA VAL A 158 4.87 -7.91 19.24
C VAL A 158 4.29 -9.05 18.39
N PRO A 159 4.83 -10.29 18.41
CA PRO A 159 4.24 -11.39 17.65
C PRO A 159 2.82 -11.76 18.11
N ALA A 160 2.55 -11.71 19.42
CA ALA A 160 1.22 -12.00 19.95
C ALA A 160 0.21 -10.92 19.52
N THR A 161 0.59 -9.64 19.64
CA THR A 161 -0.23 -8.52 19.16
C THR A 161 -0.46 -8.59 17.65
N ALA A 162 0.57 -8.93 16.87
CA ALA A 162 0.44 -9.11 15.41
C ALA A 162 -0.57 -10.20 15.05
N LEU A 163 -0.48 -11.35 15.72
CA LEU A 163 -1.41 -12.47 15.54
C LEU A 163 -2.85 -12.05 15.83
N LEU A 164 -3.08 -11.35 16.94
CA LEU A 164 -4.41 -10.91 17.33
C LEU A 164 -4.98 -9.83 16.40
N VAL A 165 -4.15 -8.89 15.93
CA VAL A 165 -4.58 -7.87 14.95
C VAL A 165 -4.89 -8.51 13.60
N ALA A 166 -4.05 -9.44 13.13
CA ALA A 166 -4.33 -10.22 11.93
C ALA A 166 -5.60 -11.05 12.09
N ALA A 167 -5.79 -11.68 13.25
CA ALA A 167 -7.01 -12.42 13.58
C ALA A 167 -8.25 -11.53 13.50
N ALA A 168 -8.19 -10.32 14.04
CA ALA A 168 -9.28 -9.38 14.00
C ALA A 168 -9.60 -9.01 12.54
N ILE A 169 -8.62 -8.45 11.81
CA ILE A 169 -8.80 -7.95 10.44
C ILE A 169 -9.20 -9.06 9.44
N LEU A 170 -8.67 -10.28 9.61
CA LEU A 170 -8.87 -11.39 8.67
C LEU A 170 -10.02 -12.35 9.08
N GLY A 171 -10.63 -12.19 10.26
CA GLY A 171 -11.78 -12.99 10.69
C GLY A 171 -11.48 -14.31 11.43
N ALA A 172 -10.63 -14.27 12.46
CA ALA A 172 -10.33 -15.32 13.46
C ALA A 172 -9.85 -16.71 12.93
N GLN A 173 -9.48 -16.83 11.65
CA GLN A 173 -9.02 -18.10 11.04
C GLN A 173 -7.51 -18.35 11.19
N VAL A 174 -6.99 -18.37 12.41
CA VAL A 174 -5.55 -18.15 12.66
C VAL A 174 -4.79 -19.31 13.28
N SER A 175 -5.43 -20.39 13.71
CA SER A 175 -4.69 -21.57 14.20
C SER A 175 -5.40 -22.90 13.99
N SER A 176 -4.61 -23.95 13.78
CA SER A 176 -5.07 -25.34 13.60
C SER A 176 -5.34 -26.09 14.91
N ASP A 177 -4.73 -25.67 16.02
CA ASP A 177 -5.05 -26.17 17.36
C ASP A 177 -6.36 -25.52 17.84
N ALA A 178 -7.41 -26.33 17.98
CA ALA A 178 -8.75 -25.86 18.33
C ALA A 178 -8.81 -25.14 19.69
N GLY A 179 -7.97 -25.51 20.66
CA GLY A 179 -7.95 -24.88 21.98
C GLY A 179 -7.34 -23.49 21.95
N MET A 180 -6.17 -23.36 21.32
CA MET A 180 -5.53 -22.06 21.09
C MET A 180 -6.34 -21.18 20.12
N ALA A 181 -7.00 -21.78 19.12
CA ALA A 181 -7.88 -21.06 18.19
C ALA A 181 -9.04 -20.39 18.89
N ALA A 182 -9.64 -21.06 19.88
CA ALA A 182 -10.72 -20.48 20.66
C ALA A 182 -10.26 -19.27 21.48
N ILE A 183 -9.09 -19.35 22.12
CA ILE A 183 -8.53 -18.24 22.91
C ILE A 183 -8.17 -17.05 22.01
N VAL A 184 -7.41 -17.31 20.95
CA VAL A 184 -7.06 -16.29 19.94
C VAL A 184 -8.32 -15.69 19.34
N GLY A 185 -9.32 -16.50 19.01
CA GLY A 185 -10.60 -16.03 18.46
C GLY A 185 -11.36 -15.10 19.40
N ILE A 186 -11.42 -15.41 20.70
CA ILE A 186 -12.07 -14.54 21.70
C ILE A 186 -11.32 -13.21 21.86
N GLN A 187 -9.99 -13.26 21.99
CA GLN A 187 -9.17 -12.05 22.13
C GLN A 187 -9.19 -11.20 20.85
N ALA A 188 -9.15 -11.85 19.69
CA ALA A 188 -9.29 -11.22 18.39
C ALA A 188 -10.65 -10.58 18.21
N ALA A 189 -11.73 -11.20 18.68
CA ALA A 189 -13.06 -10.58 18.67
C ALA A 189 -13.10 -9.33 19.56
N ALA A 190 -12.44 -9.34 20.72
CA ALA A 190 -12.32 -8.15 21.57
C ALA A 190 -11.55 -7.02 20.86
N ILE A 191 -10.43 -7.33 20.21
CA ILE A 191 -9.71 -6.36 19.36
C ILE A 191 -10.57 -5.93 18.19
N GLN A 192 -11.28 -6.84 17.53
CA GLN A 192 -12.20 -6.54 16.44
C GLN A 192 -13.26 -5.54 16.88
N HIS A 193 -13.80 -5.65 18.10
CA HIS A 193 -14.72 -4.64 18.61
C HIS A 193 -14.08 -3.27 18.84
N GLN A 194 -12.78 -3.21 19.09
CA GLN A 194 -12.01 -1.97 19.24
C GLN A 194 -11.55 -1.40 17.88
N ILE A 195 -11.22 -2.25 16.91
CA ILE A 195 -10.79 -1.87 15.56
C ILE A 195 -11.94 -1.77 14.56
N ASN A 196 -13.13 -2.30 14.90
CA ASN A 196 -14.41 -1.87 14.33
C ASN A 196 -14.51 -0.38 14.66
N PHE A 197 -14.00 0.42 13.75
CA PHE A 197 -13.70 1.80 14.01
C PHE A 197 -14.94 2.50 14.56
N THR A 198 -14.74 3.24 15.65
CA THR A 198 -15.83 3.96 16.28
C THR A 198 -16.49 4.87 15.26
N ARG A 199 -17.76 5.22 15.49
CA ARG A 199 -18.46 6.17 14.60
C ARG A 199 -17.71 7.49 14.43
N GLU A 200 -16.90 7.88 15.41
CA GLU A 200 -16.05 9.07 15.33
C GLU A 200 -14.79 8.84 14.49
N ASN A 201 -14.11 7.69 14.66
CA ASN A 201 -12.97 7.30 13.81
C ASN A 201 -13.37 7.26 12.32
N GLU A 202 -14.53 6.69 12.01
CA GLU A 202 -15.04 6.63 10.63
C GLU A 202 -15.33 8.01 10.05
N LYS A 203 -15.94 8.93 10.83
CA LYS A 203 -16.16 10.31 10.37
C LYS A 203 -14.85 11.07 10.20
N GLU A 204 -13.89 10.85 11.09
CA GLU A 204 -12.55 11.44 10.99
C GLU A 204 -11.84 10.97 9.72
N ALA A 205 -11.85 9.66 9.46
CA ALA A 205 -11.31 9.06 8.25
C ALA A 205 -12.02 9.56 6.98
N ASP A 206 -13.35 9.64 6.96
CA ASP A 206 -14.12 10.19 5.84
C ASP A 206 -13.71 11.64 5.54
N ARG A 207 -13.58 12.48 6.57
CA ARG A 207 -13.23 13.91 6.42
C ARG A 207 -11.82 14.11 5.88
N ILE A 208 -10.85 13.38 6.42
CA ILE A 208 -9.45 13.44 5.98
C ILE A 208 -9.32 12.83 4.60
N GLY A 209 -9.89 11.64 4.40
CA GLY A 209 -9.93 10.93 3.13
C GLY A 209 -10.50 11.77 1.99
N ILE A 210 -11.63 12.45 2.18
CA ILE A 210 -12.19 13.38 1.16
C ILE A 210 -11.22 14.54 0.89
N SER A 211 -10.58 15.10 1.92
CA SER A 211 -9.60 16.19 1.74
C SER A 211 -8.41 15.72 0.90
N THR A 212 -7.88 14.54 1.22
CA THR A 212 -6.77 13.89 0.49
C THR A 212 -7.15 13.56 -0.94
N LEU A 213 -8.37 13.04 -1.15
CA LEU A 213 -8.93 12.76 -2.47
C LEU A 213 -8.99 14.03 -3.35
N VAL A 214 -9.50 15.14 -2.79
CA VAL A 214 -9.55 16.43 -3.49
C VAL A 214 -8.15 16.95 -3.81
N ARG A 215 -7.22 16.90 -2.85
CA ARG A 215 -5.82 17.34 -3.05
C ARG A 215 -5.11 16.51 -4.12
N ALA A 216 -5.42 15.23 -4.25
CA ALA A 216 -4.96 14.34 -5.31
C ALA A 216 -5.70 14.52 -6.66
N GLY A 217 -6.64 15.47 -6.75
CA GLY A 217 -7.35 15.82 -7.97
C GLY A 217 -8.47 14.86 -8.38
N HIS A 218 -8.97 14.05 -7.44
CA HIS A 218 -10.09 13.14 -7.68
C HIS A 218 -11.44 13.77 -7.33
N ASP A 219 -12.52 13.15 -7.82
CA ASP A 219 -13.90 13.59 -7.57
C ASP A 219 -14.27 13.57 -6.08
N PRO A 220 -14.59 14.73 -5.47
CA PRO A 220 -14.98 14.80 -4.06
C PRO A 220 -16.25 14.00 -3.74
N TYR A 221 -17.12 13.77 -4.72
CA TYR A 221 -18.37 13.00 -4.54
C TYR A 221 -18.15 11.49 -4.60
N ALA A 222 -16.96 11.02 -5.01
CA ALA A 222 -16.72 9.59 -5.24
C ALA A 222 -16.87 8.74 -3.97
N MET A 223 -16.46 9.26 -2.80
CA MET A 223 -16.62 8.55 -1.53
C MET A 223 -18.11 8.33 -1.20
N ALA A 224 -18.90 9.41 -1.23
CA ALA A 224 -20.34 9.34 -0.96
C ALA A 224 -21.08 8.44 -1.96
N GLY A 225 -20.76 8.57 -3.25
CA GLY A 225 -21.37 7.74 -4.30
C GLY A 225 -21.01 6.26 -4.16
N PHE A 226 -19.78 5.95 -3.74
CA PHE A 226 -19.36 4.57 -3.47
C PHE A 226 -20.10 4.00 -2.25
N PHE A 227 -20.16 4.75 -1.14
CA PHE A 227 -20.90 4.38 0.07
C PHE A 227 -22.39 4.12 -0.19
N GLU A 228 -23.05 4.99 -0.96
CA GLU A 228 -24.45 4.80 -1.32
C GLU A 228 -24.66 3.48 -2.07
N ARG A 229 -23.78 3.15 -3.01
CA ARG A 229 -23.89 1.89 -3.75
C ARG A 229 -23.61 0.67 -2.89
N LEU A 230 -22.63 0.72 -2.00
CA LEU A 230 -22.40 -0.36 -1.04
C LEU A 230 -23.61 -0.57 -0.12
N SER A 231 -24.18 0.53 0.39
CA SER A 231 -25.37 0.48 1.24
C SER A 231 -26.55 -0.16 0.51
N ARG A 232 -26.82 0.24 -0.74
CA ARG A 232 -27.87 -0.37 -1.58
C ARG A 232 -27.60 -1.85 -1.86
N ALA A 233 -26.35 -2.23 -2.16
CA ALA A 233 -25.98 -3.63 -2.40
C ALA A 233 -26.18 -4.52 -1.16
N GLY A 234 -25.85 -3.99 0.03
CA GLY A 234 -26.03 -4.68 1.31
C GLY A 234 -27.49 -4.82 1.75
N GLN A 235 -28.34 -3.82 1.47
CA GLN A 235 -29.78 -3.88 1.78
C GLN A 235 -30.54 -4.91 0.94
N ILE A 236 -30.08 -5.20 -0.28
CA ILE A 236 -30.72 -6.18 -1.16
C ILE A 236 -30.36 -7.63 -0.74
N HIS A 237 -29.25 -7.81 -0.01
CA HIS A 237 -28.74 -9.11 0.40
C HIS A 237 -28.62 -9.18 1.93
N ASP A 238 -29.74 -9.43 2.62
CA ASP A 238 -29.87 -9.51 4.10
C ASP A 238 -28.89 -10.49 4.80
N SER A 239 -28.13 -11.30 4.03
CA SER A 239 -27.12 -12.25 4.55
C SER A 239 -25.72 -12.07 3.97
N ALA A 240 -25.51 -11.11 3.06
CA ALA A 240 -24.24 -10.94 2.32
C ALA A 240 -23.86 -9.45 2.15
N ALA A 241 -23.98 -8.67 3.23
CA ALA A 241 -23.37 -7.34 3.25
C ALA A 241 -21.87 -7.43 2.87
N PRO A 242 -21.36 -6.55 1.98
CA PRO A 242 -19.94 -6.51 1.64
C PRO A 242 -19.05 -6.53 2.90
N GLU A 243 -17.94 -7.26 2.86
CA GLU A 243 -17.04 -7.38 4.02
C GLU A 243 -16.56 -6.01 4.51
N PHE A 244 -16.34 -5.06 3.59
CA PHE A 244 -16.06 -3.66 3.93
C PHE A 244 -17.08 -3.04 4.90
N LEU A 245 -18.38 -3.36 4.78
CA LEU A 245 -19.41 -2.80 5.67
C LEU A 245 -19.40 -3.40 7.09
N ARG A 246 -18.73 -4.53 7.29
CA ARG A 246 -18.58 -5.16 8.61
C ARG A 246 -17.53 -4.45 9.44
N THR A 247 -16.43 -4.06 8.81
CA THR A 247 -15.32 -3.32 9.43
C THR A 247 -15.55 -1.81 9.42
N HIS A 248 -16.21 -1.29 8.37
CA HIS A 248 -16.55 0.13 8.17
C HIS A 248 -18.06 0.34 7.95
N PRO A 249 -18.88 0.33 9.01
CA PRO A 249 -20.32 0.51 8.86
C PRO A 249 -20.69 1.85 8.22
N VAL A 250 -21.19 1.79 6.99
CA VAL A 250 -21.72 2.97 6.27
C VAL A 250 -23.14 3.25 6.76
N THR A 251 -23.38 4.49 7.20
CA THR A 251 -24.71 4.93 7.69
C THR A 251 -25.20 6.13 6.89
N SER A 252 -26.51 6.37 6.91
CA SER A 252 -27.11 7.54 6.25
C SER A 252 -26.47 8.85 6.69
N ASN A 253 -26.06 8.96 7.96
CA ASN A 253 -25.38 10.13 8.49
C ASN A 253 -23.99 10.32 7.85
N ARG A 254 -23.22 9.24 7.68
CA ARG A 254 -21.90 9.31 7.01
C ARG A 254 -22.03 9.68 5.54
N ILE A 255 -23.03 9.12 4.84
CA ILE A 255 -23.30 9.47 3.44
C ILE A 255 -23.67 10.96 3.34
N ALA A 256 -24.57 11.45 4.20
CA ALA A 256 -24.96 12.86 4.21
C ALA A 256 -23.80 13.80 4.55
N GLU A 257 -22.93 13.43 5.49
CA GLU A 257 -21.75 14.20 5.85
C GLU A 257 -20.71 14.22 4.73
N ALA A 258 -20.45 13.08 4.10
CA ALA A 258 -19.57 12.99 2.94
C ALA A 258 -20.08 13.85 1.77
N LEU A 259 -21.38 13.84 1.49
CA LEU A 259 -22.01 14.71 0.48
C LEU A 259 -21.87 16.19 0.84
N GLN A 260 -22.22 16.58 2.07
CA GLN A 260 -22.11 17.97 2.55
C GLN A 260 -20.66 18.47 2.44
N ARG A 261 -19.68 17.59 2.68
CA ARG A 261 -18.26 17.93 2.57
C ARG A 261 -17.83 18.05 1.11
N ALA A 262 -18.25 17.14 0.25
CA ALA A 262 -17.99 17.18 -1.20
C ALA A 262 -18.50 18.49 -1.83
N GLU A 263 -19.70 18.96 -1.41
CA GLU A 263 -20.28 20.23 -1.87
C GLU A 263 -19.39 21.44 -1.64
N ARG A 264 -18.59 21.46 -0.56
CA ARG A 264 -17.67 22.56 -0.26
C ARG A 264 -16.52 22.67 -1.25
N PHE A 265 -16.13 21.56 -1.86
CA PHE A 265 -15.04 21.50 -2.85
C PHE A 265 -15.55 21.71 -4.29
N GLY A 266 -16.84 21.46 -4.52
CA GLY A 266 -17.46 21.50 -5.84
C GLY A 266 -17.12 20.28 -6.69
N ALA A 267 -17.89 20.07 -7.76
CA ALA A 267 -17.69 18.94 -8.66
C ALA A 267 -16.37 19.11 -9.45
N ARG A 268 -15.47 18.13 -9.33
CA ARG A 268 -14.19 18.12 -10.05
C ARG A 268 -13.78 16.69 -10.36
N GLN A 269 -14.10 16.22 -11.56
CA GLN A 269 -13.76 14.86 -11.97
C GLN A 269 -12.60 14.87 -12.97
N ARG A 270 -11.53 14.13 -12.65
CA ARG A 270 -10.50 13.80 -13.63
C ARG A 270 -10.93 12.56 -14.43
N PRO A 271 -10.56 12.45 -15.72
CA PRO A 271 -10.76 11.22 -16.46
C PRO A 271 -10.05 10.05 -15.77
N ASP A 272 -10.70 8.89 -15.76
CA ASP A 272 -10.10 7.65 -15.27
C ASP A 272 -8.80 7.35 -16.06
N SER A 273 -7.75 6.96 -15.36
CA SER A 273 -6.50 6.60 -16.03
C SER A 273 -6.69 5.35 -16.91
N LEU A 274 -5.94 5.25 -18.02
CA LEU A 274 -5.92 4.03 -18.82
C LEU A 274 -5.54 2.82 -17.94
N ARG A 275 -4.56 3.00 -17.05
CA ARG A 275 -4.08 1.96 -16.13
C ARG A 275 -5.16 1.43 -15.20
N PHE A 276 -6.07 2.28 -14.69
CA PHE A 276 -7.24 1.80 -13.94
C PHE A 276 -8.07 0.80 -14.75
N HIS A 277 -8.37 1.14 -16.00
CA HIS A 277 -9.13 0.26 -16.87
C HIS A 277 -8.35 -1.02 -17.23
N LEU A 278 -7.04 -0.93 -17.49
CA LEU A 278 -6.19 -2.10 -17.77
C LEU A 278 -6.10 -3.05 -16.58
N THR A 279 -5.92 -2.52 -15.36
CA THR A 279 -5.94 -3.29 -14.11
C THR A 279 -7.26 -4.01 -13.95
N ARG A 280 -8.39 -3.32 -14.17
CA ARG A 280 -9.73 -3.95 -14.11
C ARG A 280 -9.93 -5.03 -15.16
N ALA A 281 -9.45 -4.81 -16.39
CA ALA A 281 -9.52 -5.82 -17.45
C ALA A 281 -8.68 -7.06 -17.11
N ARG A 282 -7.47 -6.88 -16.59
CA ARG A 282 -6.58 -7.98 -16.15
C ARG A 282 -7.18 -8.77 -14.99
N LEU A 283 -7.68 -8.09 -13.96
CA LEU A 283 -8.36 -8.74 -12.83
C LEU A 283 -9.62 -9.48 -13.28
N ARG A 284 -10.42 -8.90 -14.19
CA ARG A 284 -11.63 -9.55 -14.71
C ARG A 284 -11.31 -10.79 -15.54
N GLU A 285 -10.27 -10.73 -16.38
CA GLU A 285 -9.82 -11.89 -17.15
C GLU A 285 -9.41 -13.05 -16.24
N ARG A 286 -8.63 -12.74 -15.19
CA ARG A 286 -8.21 -13.70 -14.16
C ARG A 286 -9.37 -14.31 -13.38
N ALA A 287 -10.43 -13.52 -13.13
CA ALA A 287 -11.60 -13.97 -12.39
C ALA A 287 -12.44 -15.04 -13.13
N TYR A 288 -12.18 -15.28 -14.42
CA TYR A 288 -12.80 -16.38 -15.16
C TYR A 288 -11.99 -17.66 -15.02
N ASP A 289 -12.58 -18.70 -14.42
CA ASP A 289 -11.98 -20.04 -14.31
C ASP A 289 -11.56 -20.59 -15.67
N ARG A 290 -12.41 -20.39 -16.69
CA ARG A 290 -12.18 -20.89 -18.06
C ARG A 290 -11.88 -19.77 -19.04
N ALA A 291 -10.83 -19.95 -19.85
CA ALA A 291 -10.42 -18.97 -20.85
C ALA A 291 -11.53 -18.69 -21.88
N GLU A 292 -12.31 -19.70 -22.25
CA GLU A 292 -13.39 -19.54 -23.23
C GLU A 292 -14.50 -18.61 -22.71
N GLN A 293 -14.76 -18.58 -21.40
CA GLN A 293 -15.72 -17.66 -20.80
C GLN A 293 -15.23 -16.21 -20.87
N ALA A 294 -13.95 -15.99 -20.58
CA ALA A 294 -13.32 -14.68 -20.72
C ALA A 294 -13.36 -14.21 -22.19
N VAL A 295 -13.00 -15.07 -23.14
CA VAL A 295 -13.06 -14.79 -24.58
C VAL A 295 -14.49 -14.42 -25.00
N ALA A 296 -15.50 -15.18 -24.56
CA ALA A 296 -16.89 -14.90 -24.87
C ALA A 296 -17.35 -13.56 -24.30
N HIS A 297 -17.00 -13.26 -23.04
CA HIS A 297 -17.34 -12.01 -22.37
C HIS A 297 -16.74 -10.80 -23.10
N PHE A 298 -15.41 -10.74 -23.20
CA PHE A 298 -14.72 -9.60 -23.81
C PHE A 298 -15.10 -9.45 -25.29
N GLY A 299 -15.22 -10.56 -26.02
CA GLY A 299 -15.65 -10.54 -27.41
C GLY A 299 -17.07 -9.99 -27.59
N ALA A 300 -18.02 -10.36 -26.72
CA ALA A 300 -19.38 -9.80 -26.75
C ALA A 300 -19.39 -8.31 -26.41
N THR A 301 -18.70 -7.92 -25.33
CA THR A 301 -18.58 -6.52 -24.90
C THR A 301 -18.03 -5.61 -26.00
N LEU A 302 -17.00 -6.07 -26.74
CA LEU A 302 -16.44 -5.34 -27.87
C LEU A 302 -17.39 -5.24 -29.07
N ARG A 303 -18.11 -6.32 -29.42
CA ARG A 303 -19.08 -6.31 -30.54
C ARG A 303 -20.27 -5.41 -30.26
N GLU A 304 -20.74 -5.38 -29.01
CA GLU A 304 -21.91 -4.62 -28.59
C GLU A 304 -21.58 -3.17 -28.22
N GLY A 305 -20.30 -2.79 -28.17
CA GLY A 305 -19.86 -1.45 -27.80
C GLY A 305 -20.11 -1.10 -26.34
N ARG A 306 -20.29 -2.09 -25.45
CA ARG A 306 -20.66 -1.89 -24.04
C ARG A 306 -19.46 -1.72 -23.12
N TYR A 307 -18.56 -0.79 -23.46
CA TYR A 307 -17.31 -0.59 -22.74
C TYR A 307 -17.06 0.85 -22.33
N ARG A 308 -16.38 1.04 -21.20
CA ARG A 308 -15.91 2.37 -20.76
C ARG A 308 -14.62 2.79 -21.49
N ASN A 309 -13.76 1.81 -21.77
CA ASN A 309 -12.49 2.05 -22.44
C ASN A 309 -12.20 0.93 -23.44
N ALA A 310 -12.14 1.26 -24.72
CA ALA A 310 -11.96 0.29 -25.80
C ALA A 310 -10.61 -0.43 -25.74
N LEU A 311 -9.52 0.29 -25.41
CA LEU A 311 -8.19 -0.30 -25.31
C LEU A 311 -8.13 -1.33 -24.18
N ALA A 312 -8.74 -1.03 -23.04
CA ALA A 312 -8.74 -1.96 -21.91
C ALA A 312 -9.55 -3.23 -22.17
N GLU A 313 -10.72 -3.12 -22.80
CA GLU A 313 -11.49 -4.32 -23.16
C GLU A 313 -10.77 -5.15 -24.24
N ARG A 314 -10.09 -4.51 -25.20
CA ARG A 314 -9.22 -5.21 -26.16
C ARG A 314 -8.03 -5.90 -25.49
N TYR A 315 -7.44 -5.27 -24.50
CA TYR A 315 -6.38 -5.86 -23.69
C TYR A 315 -6.86 -7.08 -22.92
N GLY A 316 -8.00 -6.98 -22.21
CA GLY A 316 -8.64 -8.13 -21.57
C GLY A 316 -8.98 -9.24 -22.57
N TYR A 317 -9.45 -8.89 -23.77
CA TYR A 317 -9.72 -9.86 -24.82
C TYR A 317 -8.45 -10.57 -25.30
N ALA A 318 -7.37 -9.83 -25.53
CA ALA A 318 -6.09 -10.37 -25.97
C ALA A 318 -5.47 -11.31 -24.92
N LEU A 319 -5.56 -10.96 -23.64
CA LEU A 319 -5.18 -11.84 -22.52
C LEU A 319 -6.00 -13.14 -22.53
N ALA A 320 -7.33 -13.03 -22.68
CA ALA A 320 -8.22 -14.18 -22.73
C ALA A 320 -7.91 -15.10 -23.93
N LEU A 321 -7.66 -14.53 -25.12
CA LEU A 321 -7.27 -15.25 -26.32
C LEU A 321 -5.92 -15.95 -26.15
N LEU A 322 -4.95 -15.27 -25.54
CA LEU A 322 -3.64 -15.84 -25.20
C LEU A 322 -3.80 -17.06 -24.28
N ARG A 323 -4.63 -16.95 -23.22
CA ARG A 323 -4.92 -18.06 -22.29
C ARG A 323 -5.65 -19.21 -22.98
N ALA A 324 -6.55 -18.89 -23.91
CA ALA A 324 -7.25 -19.87 -24.76
C ALA A 324 -6.36 -20.46 -25.88
N ARG A 325 -5.09 -20.06 -25.97
CA ARG A 325 -4.12 -20.45 -27.01
C ARG A 325 -4.52 -20.04 -28.44
N ASP A 326 -5.45 -19.10 -28.60
CA ASP A 326 -5.69 -18.43 -29.88
C ASP A 326 -4.66 -17.31 -30.08
N TYR A 327 -3.43 -17.73 -30.40
CA TYR A 327 -2.32 -16.81 -30.59
C TYR A 327 -2.50 -15.87 -31.78
N GLY A 328 -3.22 -16.30 -32.82
CA GLY A 328 -3.50 -15.45 -33.97
C GLY A 328 -4.53 -14.37 -33.65
N GLY A 329 -5.55 -14.69 -32.85
CA GLY A 329 -6.47 -13.71 -32.28
C GLY A 329 -5.76 -12.71 -31.38
N ALA A 330 -4.96 -13.20 -30.44
CA ALA A 330 -4.21 -12.35 -29.51
C ALA A 330 -3.28 -11.38 -30.25
N GLU A 331 -2.55 -11.85 -31.27
CA GLU A 331 -1.63 -11.02 -32.08
C GLU A 331 -2.37 -9.88 -32.81
N ARG A 332 -3.56 -10.15 -33.37
CA ARG A 332 -4.36 -9.12 -34.05
C ARG A 332 -4.84 -8.02 -33.10
N GLU A 333 -5.30 -8.39 -31.90
CA GLU A 333 -5.73 -7.39 -30.93
C GLU A 333 -4.53 -6.63 -30.35
N LEU A 334 -3.43 -7.33 -30.04
CA LEU A 334 -2.19 -6.72 -29.57
C LEU A 334 -1.62 -5.70 -30.57
N ALA A 335 -1.62 -6.00 -31.86
CA ALA A 335 -1.15 -5.06 -32.89
C ALA A 335 -1.92 -3.73 -32.86
N ARG A 336 -3.23 -3.76 -32.57
CA ARG A 336 -4.04 -2.53 -32.40
C ARG A 336 -3.70 -1.79 -31.11
N LEU A 337 -3.40 -2.51 -30.04
CA LEU A 337 -3.01 -1.93 -28.75
C LEU A 337 -1.66 -1.21 -28.87
N LEU A 338 -0.65 -1.86 -29.45
CA LEU A 338 0.68 -1.29 -29.65
C LEU A 338 0.67 -0.12 -30.65
N ALA A 339 -0.18 -0.18 -31.68
CA ALA A 339 -0.36 0.96 -32.60
C ALA A 339 -0.91 2.20 -31.88
N ALA A 340 -1.73 2.01 -30.83
CA ALA A 340 -2.31 3.11 -30.06
C ALA A 340 -1.39 3.60 -28.93
N GLN A 341 -0.70 2.70 -28.23
CA GLN A 341 0.18 3.01 -27.11
C GLN A 341 1.41 2.07 -27.11
N PRO A 342 2.44 2.36 -27.91
CA PRO A 342 3.56 1.43 -28.15
C PRO A 342 4.44 1.19 -26.93
N SER A 343 4.45 2.12 -25.97
CA SER A 343 5.29 2.06 -24.77
C SER A 343 4.49 1.74 -23.49
N GLN A 344 3.22 1.35 -23.59
CA GLN A 344 2.43 1.00 -22.41
C GLN A 344 2.94 -0.34 -21.84
N PRO A 345 3.40 -0.40 -20.57
CA PRO A 345 4.01 -1.61 -20.02
C PRO A 345 3.13 -2.85 -20.12
N GLU A 346 1.83 -2.74 -19.90
CA GLU A 346 0.84 -3.81 -20.01
C GLU A 346 0.83 -4.44 -21.42
N PHE A 347 1.04 -3.64 -22.47
CA PHE A 347 1.01 -4.10 -23.86
C PHE A 347 2.35 -4.71 -24.26
N VAL A 348 3.46 -4.13 -23.82
CA VAL A 348 4.81 -4.68 -24.00
C VAL A 348 4.94 -6.03 -23.29
N VAL A 349 4.43 -6.16 -22.06
CA VAL A 349 4.40 -7.42 -21.32
C VAL A 349 3.56 -8.46 -22.06
N LEU A 350 2.37 -8.08 -22.56
CA LEU A 350 1.53 -8.98 -23.36
C LEU A 350 2.22 -9.42 -24.66
N GLU A 351 2.98 -8.55 -25.31
CA GLU A 351 3.78 -8.88 -26.50
C GLU A 351 4.86 -9.92 -26.18
N ALA A 352 5.61 -9.70 -25.10
CA ALA A 352 6.62 -10.64 -24.64
C ALA A 352 6.00 -12.00 -24.25
N GLU A 353 4.88 -11.99 -23.50
CA GLU A 353 4.15 -13.21 -23.14
C GLU A 353 3.64 -13.97 -24.38
N LEU A 354 3.10 -13.26 -25.38
CA LEU A 354 2.64 -13.86 -26.63
C LEU A 354 3.80 -14.50 -27.42
N ALA A 355 4.92 -13.79 -27.57
CA ALA A 355 6.11 -14.32 -28.22
C ALA A 355 6.62 -15.58 -27.50
N GLN A 356 6.68 -15.52 -26.16
CA GLN A 356 7.08 -16.65 -25.33
C GLN A 356 6.15 -17.86 -25.49
N ARG A 357 4.82 -17.67 -25.46
CA ARG A 357 3.83 -18.76 -25.61
C ARG A 357 3.87 -19.41 -27.00
N ARG A 358 4.40 -18.71 -28.00
CA ARG A 358 4.66 -19.23 -29.36
C ARG A 358 6.05 -19.86 -29.51
N GLY A 359 6.80 -20.03 -28.43
CA GLY A 359 8.16 -20.59 -28.45
C GLY A 359 9.24 -19.63 -28.94
N ARG A 360 8.93 -18.34 -29.08
CA ARG A 360 9.85 -17.29 -29.55
C ARG A 360 10.48 -16.57 -28.36
N SER A 361 11.17 -17.33 -27.52
CA SER A 361 11.71 -16.88 -26.24
C SER A 361 12.77 -15.76 -26.36
N ASP A 362 13.63 -15.82 -27.38
CA ASP A 362 14.63 -14.77 -27.61
C ASP A 362 14.01 -13.46 -28.10
N GLU A 363 12.93 -13.54 -28.88
CA GLU A 363 12.14 -12.38 -29.30
C GLU A 363 11.49 -11.70 -28.09
N ALA A 364 10.85 -12.48 -27.21
CA ALA A 364 10.26 -11.97 -25.97
C ALA A 364 11.29 -11.22 -25.11
N LEU A 365 12.52 -11.75 -24.99
CA LEU A 365 13.57 -11.07 -24.25
C LEU A 365 14.06 -9.80 -24.95
N SER A 366 14.12 -9.80 -26.29
CA SER A 366 14.50 -8.64 -27.08
C SER A 366 13.50 -7.50 -26.91
N ILE A 367 12.19 -7.80 -26.98
CA ILE A 367 11.10 -6.84 -26.74
C ILE A 367 11.29 -6.12 -25.40
N LEU A 368 11.44 -6.89 -24.31
CA LEU A 368 11.63 -6.32 -22.97
C LEU A 368 12.94 -5.53 -22.84
N THR A 369 14.01 -6.00 -23.47
CA THR A 369 15.32 -5.33 -23.42
C THR A 369 15.29 -4.00 -24.15
N GLN A 370 14.67 -3.93 -25.32
CA GLN A 370 14.51 -2.70 -26.09
C GLN A 370 13.63 -1.69 -25.34
N SER A 371 12.52 -2.15 -24.74
CA SER A 371 11.66 -1.29 -23.94
C SER A 371 12.39 -0.74 -22.70
N LEU A 372 13.18 -1.56 -22.02
CA LEU A 372 14.00 -1.12 -20.87
C LEU A 372 15.12 -0.16 -21.28
N ALA A 373 15.63 -0.21 -22.51
CA ALA A 373 16.60 0.80 -22.97
C ALA A 373 15.98 2.21 -23.01
N LEU A 374 14.67 2.32 -23.24
CA LEU A 374 13.91 3.58 -23.21
C LEU A 374 13.45 3.96 -21.79
N SER A 375 13.32 2.99 -20.90
CA SER A 375 12.88 3.20 -19.51
C SER A 375 13.70 2.34 -18.54
N PRO A 376 14.98 2.68 -18.28
CA PRO A 376 15.92 1.80 -17.56
C PRO A 376 15.51 1.43 -16.14
N ASN A 377 14.71 2.27 -15.49
CA ASN A 377 14.25 2.08 -14.11
C ASN A 377 12.81 1.54 -14.02
N ASP A 378 12.23 1.07 -15.13
CA ASP A 378 10.91 0.42 -15.11
C ASP A 378 11.03 -0.96 -14.45
N TRP A 379 10.73 -0.99 -13.15
CA TRP A 379 10.84 -2.21 -12.36
C TRP A 379 9.85 -3.30 -12.78
N VAL A 380 8.72 -2.94 -13.41
CA VAL A 380 7.75 -3.92 -13.89
C VAL A 380 8.35 -4.70 -15.05
N LEU A 381 8.84 -3.98 -16.07
CA LEU A 381 9.50 -4.60 -17.22
C LEU A 381 10.77 -5.34 -16.80
N GLY A 382 11.54 -4.77 -15.87
CA GLY A 382 12.73 -5.41 -15.30
C GLY A 382 12.41 -6.75 -14.62
N THR A 383 11.34 -6.79 -13.82
CA THR A 383 10.89 -8.01 -13.11
C THR A 383 10.41 -9.07 -14.10
N VAL A 384 9.61 -8.68 -15.10
CA VAL A 384 9.12 -9.61 -16.15
C VAL A 384 10.30 -10.18 -16.95
N ARG A 385 11.28 -9.33 -17.30
CA ARG A 385 12.51 -9.75 -17.98
C ARG A 385 13.30 -10.77 -17.14
N ALA A 386 13.47 -10.50 -15.85
CA ALA A 386 14.18 -11.39 -14.94
C ALA A 386 13.49 -12.76 -14.82
N ARG A 387 12.15 -12.80 -14.71
CA ARG A 387 11.38 -14.05 -14.72
C ARG A 387 11.60 -14.84 -16.01
N LEU A 388 11.55 -14.17 -17.16
CA LEU A 388 11.81 -14.80 -18.46
C LEU A 388 13.23 -15.37 -18.56
N LEU A 389 14.25 -14.63 -18.07
CA LEU A 389 15.63 -15.12 -18.02
C LEU A 389 15.74 -16.39 -17.14
N LEU A 390 15.04 -16.46 -16.01
CA LEU A 390 15.02 -17.64 -15.14
C LEU A 390 14.36 -18.85 -15.79
N GLU A 391 13.31 -18.64 -16.57
CA GLU A 391 12.63 -19.70 -17.33
C GLU A 391 13.49 -20.22 -18.48
N GLN A 392 14.32 -19.36 -19.08
CA GLN A 392 15.31 -19.74 -20.10
C GLN A 392 16.60 -20.36 -19.54
N GLY A 393 16.70 -20.55 -18.22
CA GLY A 393 17.93 -21.06 -17.58
C GLY A 393 19.09 -20.06 -17.53
N ARG A 394 18.86 -18.79 -17.89
CA ARG A 394 19.85 -17.69 -17.87
C ARG A 394 19.97 -17.06 -16.49
N ALA A 395 20.11 -17.90 -15.47
CA ALA A 395 19.97 -17.51 -14.06
C ALA A 395 20.98 -16.43 -13.61
N ARG A 396 22.21 -16.46 -14.12
CA ARG A 396 23.23 -15.44 -13.77
C ARG A 396 22.83 -14.05 -14.27
N GLN A 397 22.31 -13.95 -15.49
CA GLN A 397 21.84 -12.66 -16.02
C GLN A 397 20.57 -12.19 -15.32
N ALA A 398 19.70 -13.11 -14.90
CA ALA A 398 18.55 -12.77 -14.08
C ALA A 398 18.99 -12.20 -12.72
N LEU A 399 19.99 -12.83 -12.09
CA LEU A 399 20.55 -12.38 -10.82
C LEU A 399 21.09 -10.96 -10.93
N ASP A 400 21.96 -10.69 -11.89
CA ASP A 400 22.55 -9.36 -12.11
C ASP A 400 21.44 -8.29 -12.31
N ALA A 401 20.44 -8.59 -13.15
CA ALA A 401 19.33 -7.67 -13.41
C ALA A 401 18.44 -7.42 -12.18
N LEU A 402 18.23 -8.43 -11.33
CA LEU A 402 17.43 -8.31 -10.13
C LEU A 402 18.16 -7.54 -9.01
N GLU A 403 19.49 -7.65 -8.93
CA GLU A 403 20.29 -6.90 -7.96
C GLU A 403 20.17 -5.39 -8.20
N ASP A 404 20.11 -4.97 -9.45
CA ASP A 404 19.87 -3.56 -9.82
C ASP A 404 18.49 -3.08 -9.35
N LEU A 405 17.46 -3.91 -9.54
CA LEU A 405 16.09 -3.61 -9.12
C LEU A 405 15.94 -3.55 -7.61
N ALA A 406 16.55 -4.49 -6.87
CA ALA A 406 16.49 -4.52 -5.42
C ALA A 406 17.17 -3.30 -4.77
N ARG A 407 18.16 -2.68 -5.43
CA ARG A 407 18.72 -1.40 -4.97
C ARG A 407 17.72 -0.24 -5.06
N LEU A 408 16.82 -0.28 -6.03
CA LEU A 408 15.74 0.71 -6.18
C LEU A 408 14.54 0.41 -5.29
N ARG A 409 14.36 -0.86 -4.91
CA ARG A 409 13.22 -1.37 -4.14
C ARG A 409 13.66 -2.33 -3.03
N PRO A 410 14.38 -1.85 -2.00
CA PRO A 410 15.00 -2.70 -0.98
C PRO A 410 14.01 -3.37 -0.02
N ASP A 411 12.75 -2.95 0.00
CA ASP A 411 11.71 -3.51 0.86
C ASP A 411 10.72 -4.44 0.11
N ASP A 412 11.03 -4.80 -1.14
CA ASP A 412 10.14 -5.59 -2.00
C ASP A 412 10.40 -7.10 -1.88
N VAL A 413 9.54 -7.78 -1.09
CA VAL A 413 9.62 -9.22 -0.83
C VAL A 413 9.64 -10.06 -2.12
N MET A 414 8.87 -9.66 -3.15
CA MET A 414 8.79 -10.40 -4.41
C MET A 414 10.14 -10.38 -5.14
N LEU A 415 10.86 -9.25 -5.11
CA LEU A 415 12.19 -9.16 -5.72
C LEU A 415 13.21 -10.04 -5.01
N TYR A 416 13.18 -10.12 -3.68
CA TYR A 416 14.08 -10.99 -2.93
C TYR A 416 13.78 -12.48 -3.11
N ASP A 417 12.51 -12.84 -3.34
CA ASP A 417 12.14 -14.21 -3.74
C ASP A 417 12.74 -14.57 -5.10
N LEU A 418 12.63 -13.68 -6.09
CA LEU A 418 13.25 -13.88 -7.41
C LEU A 418 14.78 -13.91 -7.34
N LEU A 419 15.40 -13.06 -6.51
CA LEU A 419 16.85 -13.06 -6.27
C LEU A 419 17.33 -14.38 -5.67
N GLU A 420 16.61 -14.90 -4.67
CA GLU A 420 16.90 -16.21 -4.10
C GLU A 420 16.82 -17.31 -5.17
N GLN A 421 15.76 -17.32 -5.98
CA GLN A 421 15.60 -18.29 -7.07
C GLN A 421 16.70 -18.16 -8.13
N ALA A 422 17.09 -16.94 -8.49
CA ALA A 422 18.15 -16.67 -9.45
C ALA A 422 19.52 -17.10 -8.94
N ALA A 423 19.84 -16.78 -7.69
CA ALA A 423 21.06 -17.22 -7.03
C ALA A 423 21.12 -18.75 -6.93
N LEU A 424 20.01 -19.40 -6.56
CA LEU A 424 19.94 -20.86 -6.49
C LEU A 424 20.18 -21.50 -7.86
N LYS A 425 19.48 -21.04 -8.90
CA LYS A 425 19.60 -21.58 -10.27
C LYS A 425 20.94 -21.27 -10.94
N SER A 426 21.62 -20.19 -10.54
CA SER A 426 22.97 -19.86 -11.03
C SER A 426 24.08 -20.65 -10.31
N GLY A 427 23.74 -21.39 -9.26
CA GLY A 427 24.70 -22.14 -8.45
C GLY A 427 25.46 -21.28 -7.42
N ASN A 428 25.13 -19.99 -7.29
CA ASN A 428 25.75 -19.11 -6.30
C ASN A 428 25.15 -19.37 -4.91
N ARG A 429 25.74 -20.31 -4.18
CA ARG A 429 25.27 -20.74 -2.84
C ARG A 429 25.30 -19.61 -1.81
N ALA A 430 26.36 -18.80 -1.79
CA ALA A 430 26.48 -17.70 -0.84
C ALA A 430 25.37 -16.66 -1.08
N ALA A 431 25.17 -16.26 -2.34
CA ALA A 431 24.08 -15.37 -2.72
C ALA A 431 22.70 -15.96 -2.41
N THR A 432 22.49 -17.27 -2.61
CA THR A 432 21.22 -17.93 -2.30
C THR A 432 20.85 -17.74 -0.84
N HIS A 433 21.79 -18.02 0.06
CA HIS A 433 21.58 -17.87 1.49
C HIS A 433 21.43 -16.39 1.89
N ARG A 434 22.20 -15.49 1.26
CA ARG A 434 22.06 -14.03 1.45
C ARG A 434 20.66 -13.54 1.10
N TYR A 435 20.16 -13.82 -0.11
CA TYR A 435 18.85 -13.31 -0.55
C TYR A 435 17.69 -14.00 0.17
N ARG A 436 17.86 -15.27 0.55
CA ARG A 436 16.92 -15.92 1.48
C ARG A 436 16.86 -15.20 2.82
N ALA A 437 18.02 -14.79 3.36
CA ALA A 437 18.05 -14.03 4.61
C ALA A 437 17.29 -12.70 4.50
N GLU A 438 17.52 -11.95 3.41
CA GLU A 438 16.81 -10.68 3.19
C GLU A 438 15.30 -10.89 3.05
N ARG A 439 14.88 -11.90 2.28
CA ARG A 439 13.46 -12.25 2.15
C ARG A 439 12.85 -12.59 3.52
N LEU A 440 13.50 -13.43 4.31
CA LEU A 440 13.06 -13.78 5.66
C LEU A 440 13.00 -12.54 6.57
N TYR A 441 13.99 -11.65 6.50
CA TYR A 441 14.01 -10.42 7.28
C TYR A 441 12.86 -9.46 6.91
N LEU A 442 12.54 -9.33 5.62
CA LEU A 442 11.40 -8.53 5.15
C LEU A 442 10.07 -9.15 5.54
N LEU A 443 10.00 -10.49 5.57
CA LEU A 443 8.87 -11.19 6.14
C LEU A 443 8.77 -10.97 7.65
N GLY A 444 9.86 -10.73 8.37
CA GLY A 444 9.85 -10.50 9.83
C GLY A 444 10.58 -11.59 10.63
N ASP A 445 11.09 -12.61 9.95
CA ASP A 445 11.79 -13.77 10.49
C ASP A 445 13.27 -13.45 10.74
N LEU A 446 13.54 -12.63 11.77
CA LEU A 446 14.90 -12.15 12.08
C LEU A 446 15.88 -13.29 12.39
N GLU A 447 15.54 -14.22 13.29
CA GLU A 447 16.45 -15.32 13.64
C GLU A 447 16.72 -16.27 12.46
N PRO A 448 15.69 -16.74 11.70
CA PRO A 448 15.95 -17.46 10.46
C PRO A 448 16.84 -16.68 9.48
N ALA A 449 16.66 -15.36 9.34
CA ALA A 449 17.49 -14.53 8.48
C ALA A 449 18.96 -14.53 8.94
N ILE A 450 19.23 -14.32 10.23
CA ILE A 450 20.58 -14.40 10.81
C ILE A 450 21.24 -15.74 10.51
N ARG A 451 20.52 -16.85 10.74
CA ARG A 451 21.04 -18.20 10.44
C ARG A 451 21.38 -18.38 8.97
N GLN A 452 20.59 -17.83 8.05
CA GLN A 452 20.91 -17.90 6.62
C GLN A 452 22.19 -17.12 6.29
N LEU A 453 22.41 -15.93 6.85
CA LEU A 453 23.67 -15.18 6.64
C LEU A 453 24.88 -15.93 7.20
N GLU A 454 24.76 -16.60 8.34
CA GLU A 454 25.82 -17.46 8.88
C GLU A 454 26.14 -18.64 7.96
N ILE A 455 25.11 -19.28 7.38
CA ILE A 455 25.31 -20.35 6.38
C ILE A 455 25.95 -19.80 5.11
N ALA A 456 25.59 -18.57 4.71
CA ALA A 456 26.20 -17.88 3.58
C ALA A 456 27.70 -17.69 3.78
N LEU A 457 28.14 -17.23 4.96
CA LEU A 457 29.57 -17.02 5.30
C LEU A 457 30.39 -18.31 5.43
N ARG A 458 29.75 -19.45 5.66
CA ARG A 458 30.42 -20.77 5.73
C ARG A 458 30.65 -21.41 4.36
N GLN A 459 30.13 -20.82 3.28
CA GLN A 459 30.40 -21.34 1.93
C GLN A 459 31.90 -21.26 1.62
N ARG A 460 32.41 -22.23 0.87
CA ARG A 460 33.79 -22.21 0.39
C ARG A 460 33.89 -21.24 -0.78
N ASP A 461 35.05 -20.59 -0.93
CA ASP A 461 35.41 -19.74 -2.08
C ASP A 461 34.49 -18.52 -2.30
N ILE A 462 33.92 -17.95 -1.22
CA ILE A 462 33.14 -16.71 -1.29
C ILE A 462 34.09 -15.55 -1.66
N PRO A 463 33.76 -14.72 -2.67
CA PRO A 463 34.51 -13.51 -2.96
C PRO A 463 34.57 -12.59 -1.73
N TYR A 464 35.75 -12.00 -1.46
CA TYR A 464 35.96 -11.14 -0.28
C TYR A 464 34.90 -10.04 -0.15
N HIS A 465 34.55 -9.40 -1.27
CA HIS A 465 33.52 -8.36 -1.31
C HIS A 465 32.15 -8.88 -0.86
N ASP A 466 31.73 -10.06 -1.33
CA ASP A 466 30.44 -10.64 -0.97
C ASP A 466 30.43 -11.06 0.51
N ALA A 467 31.53 -11.65 0.99
CA ALA A 467 31.70 -12.00 2.40
C ALA A 467 31.62 -10.76 3.30
N ALA A 468 32.25 -9.63 2.90
CA ALA A 468 32.19 -8.38 3.64
C ALA A 468 30.76 -7.81 3.69
N GLN A 469 30.02 -7.84 2.58
CA GLN A 469 28.62 -7.39 2.55
C GLN A 469 27.72 -8.26 3.44
N ILE A 470 27.87 -9.59 3.37
CA ILE A 470 27.10 -10.54 4.18
C ILE A 470 27.44 -10.35 5.67
N GLN A 471 28.72 -10.16 6.01
CA GLN A 471 29.16 -9.93 7.38
C GLN A 471 28.58 -8.63 7.95
N ALA A 472 28.68 -7.52 7.21
CA ALA A 472 28.10 -6.25 7.63
C ALA A 472 26.58 -6.35 7.87
N ARG A 473 25.87 -7.08 6.99
CA ARG A 473 24.44 -7.32 7.17
C ARG A 473 24.14 -8.20 8.38
N LEU A 474 24.92 -9.25 8.60
CA LEU A 474 24.80 -10.13 9.76
C LEU A 474 24.99 -9.36 11.08
N ASP A 475 25.99 -8.49 11.12
CA ASP A 475 26.26 -7.66 12.30
C ASP A 475 25.10 -6.70 12.59
N ALA A 476 24.54 -6.06 11.56
CA ALA A 476 23.35 -5.23 11.69
C ALA A 476 22.12 -6.00 12.20
N LEU A 477 21.87 -7.22 11.69
CA LEU A 477 20.75 -8.04 12.15
C LEU A 477 20.94 -8.55 13.58
N ARG A 478 22.17 -8.88 13.99
CA ARG A 478 22.50 -9.28 15.37
C ARG A 478 22.39 -8.11 16.34
N GLU A 479 22.75 -6.90 15.91
CA GLU A 479 22.51 -5.69 16.69
C GLU A 479 21.01 -5.50 16.91
N GLU A 480 20.21 -5.56 15.85
CA GLU A 480 18.75 -5.49 15.97
C GLU A 480 18.18 -6.61 16.88
N GLU A 481 18.74 -7.82 16.84
CA GLU A 481 18.35 -8.92 17.72
C GLU A 481 18.63 -8.62 19.20
N ARG A 482 19.83 -8.12 19.54
CA ARG A 482 20.19 -7.73 20.92
C ARG A 482 19.26 -6.64 21.43
N ASP A 483 19.06 -5.62 20.61
CA ASP A 483 18.16 -4.50 20.81
C ASP A 483 16.69 -4.92 21.05
N ARG A 484 16.25 -6.03 20.47
CA ARG A 484 14.91 -6.60 20.71
C ARG A 484 14.87 -7.30 22.07
N ARG A 485 15.88 -8.10 22.39
CA ARG A 485 15.95 -8.84 23.66
C ARG A 485 16.01 -7.90 24.86
N GLU A 486 16.78 -6.82 24.78
CA GLU A 486 16.88 -5.81 25.85
C GLU A 486 15.58 -5.03 26.07
N ARG A 487 14.75 -4.85 25.02
CA ARG A 487 13.47 -4.15 25.12
C ARG A 487 12.32 -5.04 25.61
N ASP A 488 12.37 -6.33 25.28
CA ASP A 488 11.37 -7.31 25.71
C ASP A 488 11.65 -7.83 27.14
N ASP A 489 12.84 -7.58 27.71
CA ASP A 489 13.22 -7.88 29.09
C ASP A 489 13.80 -6.65 29.84
N PRO A 490 12.95 -5.72 30.31
CA PRO A 490 13.39 -4.50 31.00
C PRO A 490 13.88 -4.73 32.44
N LEU A 491 13.93 -5.98 32.93
CA LEU A 491 14.24 -6.34 34.33
C LEU A 491 15.36 -7.39 34.45
N GLY A 492 16.41 -7.25 33.64
CA GLY A 492 17.73 -7.79 34.03
C GLY A 492 18.18 -7.25 35.39
#